data_AF-A0A0R0LX64-F1
#
_entry.id   AF-A0A0R0LX64-F1
#
_cell.length_a   1.000
_cell.length_b   1.000
_cell.length_c   1.000
_cell.angle_alpha   90.00
_cell.angle_beta   90.00
_cell.angle_gamma   90.00
#
_symmetry.space_group_name_H-M   'P 1'
#
loop_
_entity.id
_entity.type
_entity.pdbx_description
1 polymer ?
#
loop_
_entity_poly.entity_id
_entity_poly.type
_entity_poly.pdbx_seq_one_letter_code
_entity_poly.pdbx_strand_id
1 'polypeptide(L)'
;MIDILPPLFFMCVIPCTIFLYIFCPYYLKHGRNLKSTYTLSKNYFIIFYFVSIIFHIFKRTYSFFLILLIRRTIECIIYRYKHSRMTYLQFIYGIIYYLILSEHLMKYGNNLYERKEALMRLFSNYNNRSSLNQGMNIGLNQGDSFNLRSYYFSKSFITFNVLHSISHYFVFIKGWKYIHYILEIVIYLHLYFKIRSITLLLNVIYIIIFIYCSIRKRG
;
A
#
# COMPACT_ATOMS: atom_id res chain seq x y z
N MET A 1 -22.08 3.46 1.15
CA MET A 1 -21.57 3.72 2.52
C MET A 1 -20.08 3.36 2.68
N ILE A 2 -19.62 2.24 2.11
CA ILE A 2 -18.21 1.77 2.19
C ILE A 2 -17.18 2.77 1.60
N ASP A 3 -17.57 3.60 0.63
CA ASP A 3 -16.64 4.58 0.01
C ASP A 3 -16.27 5.77 0.91
N ILE A 4 -17.11 6.08 1.90
CA ILE A 4 -16.89 7.20 2.83
C ILE A 4 -15.96 6.78 3.98
N LEU A 5 -15.90 5.49 4.29
CA LEU A 5 -15.15 4.97 5.44
C LEU A 5 -13.64 5.27 5.35
N PRO A 6 -12.92 4.98 4.25
CA PRO A 6 -11.49 5.29 4.16
C PRO A 6 -11.13 6.78 4.31
N PRO A 7 -11.76 7.74 3.60
CA PRO A 7 -11.41 9.14 3.78
C PRO A 7 -11.77 9.64 5.19
N LEU A 8 -12.91 9.23 5.74
CA LEU A 8 -13.30 9.59 7.11
C LEU A 8 -12.28 9.06 8.14
N PHE A 9 -11.83 7.82 7.99
CA PHE A 9 -10.79 7.25 8.84
C PHE A 9 -9.52 8.11 8.84
N PHE A 10 -9.01 8.49 7.65
CA PHE A 10 -7.81 9.32 7.58
C PHE A 10 -8.03 10.76 8.08
N MET A 11 -9.21 11.34 7.84
CA MET A 11 -9.59 12.64 8.40
C MET A 11 -9.60 12.65 9.92
N CYS A 12 -9.96 11.54 10.57
CA CYS A 12 -9.91 11.41 12.03
C CYS A 12 -8.49 11.08 12.53
N VAL A 13 -7.77 10.19 11.85
CA VAL A 13 -6.46 9.70 12.31
C VAL A 13 -5.38 10.77 12.28
N ILE A 14 -5.39 11.67 11.28
CA ILE A 14 -4.41 12.76 11.19
C ILE A 14 -4.46 13.67 12.44
N PRO A 15 -5.59 14.30 12.80
CA PRO A 15 -5.67 15.14 13.99
C PRO A 15 -5.45 14.33 15.27
N CYS A 16 -5.93 13.09 15.36
CA CYS A 16 -5.62 12.21 16.49
C CYS A 16 -4.12 11.96 16.64
N THR A 17 -3.38 11.79 15.55
CA THR A 17 -1.93 11.60 15.59
C THR A 17 -1.21 12.86 16.05
N ILE A 18 -1.64 14.04 15.58
CA ILE A 18 -1.12 15.34 16.04
C ILE A 18 -1.43 15.55 17.52
N PHE A 19 -2.66 15.27 17.95
CA PHE A 19 -3.09 15.36 19.34
C PHE A 19 -2.26 14.45 20.24
N LEU A 20 -2.12 13.17 19.89
CA LEU A 20 -1.29 12.22 20.63
C LEU A 20 0.19 12.62 20.60
N TYR A 21 0.65 13.30 19.56
CA TYR A 21 2.02 13.80 19.51
C TYR A 21 2.26 14.90 20.54
N ILE A 22 1.33 15.84 20.67
CA ILE A 22 1.44 17.01 21.56
C ILE A 22 1.14 16.62 23.01
N PHE A 23 -0.02 16.00 23.27
CA PHE A 23 -0.54 15.84 24.63
C PHE A 23 -0.20 14.49 25.26
N CYS A 24 -0.13 13.42 24.48
CA CYS A 24 0.09 12.08 25.00
C CYS A 24 1.24 11.36 24.27
N PRO A 25 2.45 11.95 24.23
CA PRO A 25 3.52 11.52 23.34
C PRO A 25 3.98 10.09 23.56
N TYR A 26 3.74 9.57 24.76
CA TYR A 26 3.99 8.20 25.19
C TYR A 26 3.34 7.15 24.27
N TYR A 27 2.09 7.37 23.81
CA TYR A 27 1.40 6.39 22.95
C TYR A 27 1.97 6.27 21.54
N LEU A 28 2.65 7.32 21.06
CA LEU A 28 3.33 7.32 19.77
C LEU A 28 4.80 6.88 19.85
N LYS A 29 5.34 6.70 21.07
CA LYS A 29 6.74 6.30 21.23
C LYS A 29 6.91 4.85 20.78
N HIS A 30 7.91 4.59 19.95
CA HIS A 30 8.31 3.25 19.53
C HIS A 30 9.84 3.14 19.50
N GLY A 31 10.41 1.99 19.86
CA GLY A 31 11.86 1.82 19.88
C GLY A 31 12.38 0.93 21.01
N ARG A 32 13.69 1.05 21.30
CA ARG A 32 14.43 0.19 22.24
C ARG A 32 14.16 0.48 23.71
N ASN A 33 13.77 1.72 24.04
CA ASN A 33 13.68 2.21 25.43
C ASN A 33 12.25 2.27 25.97
N LEU A 34 11.30 1.50 25.39
CA LEU A 34 9.98 1.35 26.00
C LEU A 34 10.06 0.27 27.10
N LYS A 35 10.17 0.70 28.36
CA LYS A 35 10.18 -0.16 29.56
C LYS A 35 8.78 -0.45 30.14
N SER A 36 7.71 -0.04 29.47
CA SER A 36 6.36 -0.24 30.02
C SER A 36 5.85 -1.66 29.82
N THR A 37 5.03 -2.10 30.79
CA THR A 37 4.26 -3.33 30.82
C THR A 37 3.34 -3.50 29.61
N TYR A 38 2.90 -2.40 28.97
CA TYR A 38 1.92 -2.44 27.86
C TYR A 38 2.57 -2.41 26.47
N THR A 39 3.58 -3.25 26.24
CA THR A 39 4.38 -3.19 25.00
C THR A 39 4.63 -4.55 24.34
N LEU A 40 4.45 -4.58 23.03
CA LEU A 40 4.66 -5.73 22.15
C LEU A 40 5.98 -5.60 21.36
N SER A 41 6.57 -6.73 20.99
CA SER A 41 7.71 -6.75 20.06
C SER A 41 7.29 -6.28 18.67
N LYS A 42 8.14 -5.50 17.98
CA LYS A 42 7.90 -5.13 16.58
C LYS A 42 7.96 -6.30 15.60
N ASN A 43 8.42 -7.47 16.03
CA ASN A 43 8.34 -8.68 15.21
C ASN A 43 6.90 -9.06 14.86
N TYR A 44 5.92 -8.61 15.66
CA TYR A 44 4.50 -8.80 15.36
C TYR A 44 3.97 -7.91 14.21
N PHE A 45 4.79 -7.02 13.64
CA PHE A 45 4.42 -6.28 12.41
C PHE A 45 4.04 -7.20 11.25
N ILE A 46 4.60 -8.42 11.20
CA ILE A 46 4.23 -9.40 10.18
C ILE A 46 2.72 -9.67 10.15
N ILE A 47 2.04 -9.60 11.31
CA ILE A 47 0.61 -9.85 11.43
C ILE A 47 -0.20 -8.83 10.63
N PHE A 48 0.21 -7.55 10.61
CA PHE A 48 -0.51 -6.49 9.87
C PHE A 48 -0.61 -6.83 8.38
N TYR A 49 0.53 -7.22 7.82
CA TYR A 49 0.66 -7.54 6.41
C TYR A 49 -0.01 -8.85 6.08
N PHE A 50 0.16 -9.87 6.94
CA PHE A 50 -0.42 -11.18 6.73
C PHE A 50 -1.96 -11.16 6.78
N VAL A 51 -2.56 -10.46 7.75
CA VAL A 51 -4.01 -10.27 7.83
C VAL A 51 -4.55 -9.59 6.57
N SER A 52 -3.83 -8.59 6.05
CA SER A 52 -4.24 -7.87 4.84
C SER A 52 -4.09 -8.71 3.57
N ILE A 53 -3.06 -9.56 3.49
CA ILE A 53 -2.91 -10.54 2.40
C ILE A 53 -4.08 -11.54 2.43
N ILE A 54 -4.42 -12.08 3.60
CA ILE A 54 -5.57 -12.97 3.78
C ILE A 54 -6.86 -12.27 3.32
N PHE A 55 -7.05 -11.01 3.71
CA PHE A 55 -8.20 -10.22 3.27
C PHE A 55 -8.29 -10.09 1.74
N HIS A 56 -7.17 -9.85 1.06
CA HIS A 56 -7.08 -9.83 -0.40
C HIS A 56 -7.46 -11.18 -1.04
N ILE A 57 -6.98 -12.30 -0.47
CA ILE A 57 -7.27 -13.65 -0.95
C ILE A 57 -8.77 -13.96 -0.80
N PHE A 58 -9.36 -13.69 0.37
CA PHE A 58 -10.78 -13.94 0.61
C PHE A 58 -11.69 -13.16 -0.34
N LYS A 59 -11.33 -11.92 -0.64
CA LYS A 59 -12.07 -11.07 -1.58
C LYS A 59 -11.79 -11.40 -3.05
N ARG A 60 -10.81 -12.28 -3.33
CA ARG A 60 -10.36 -12.69 -4.68
C ARG A 60 -9.95 -11.52 -5.56
N THR A 61 -9.35 -10.49 -4.96
CA THR A 61 -8.93 -9.27 -5.66
C THR A 61 -7.43 -9.10 -5.61
N TYR A 62 -6.82 -8.84 -6.76
CA TYR A 62 -5.39 -8.59 -6.87
C TYR A 62 -5.16 -7.10 -7.13
N SER A 63 -4.33 -6.46 -6.29
CA SER A 63 -3.99 -5.04 -6.43
C SER A 63 -2.46 -4.83 -6.31
N PHE A 64 -1.96 -3.67 -6.73
CA PHE A 64 -0.54 -3.30 -6.52
C PHE A 64 -0.13 -3.31 -5.06
N PHE A 65 -1.10 -3.06 -4.18
CA PHE A 65 -0.88 -3.09 -2.75
C PHE A 65 -0.54 -4.50 -2.27
N LEU A 66 -1.06 -5.55 -2.90
CA LEU A 66 -0.74 -6.92 -2.52
C LEU A 66 0.75 -7.24 -2.69
N ILE A 67 1.40 -6.72 -3.74
CA ILE A 67 2.84 -6.87 -3.95
C ILE A 67 3.62 -6.20 -2.80
N LEU A 68 3.21 -4.99 -2.42
CA LEU A 68 3.78 -4.25 -1.29
C LEU A 68 3.64 -5.05 0.01
N LEU A 69 2.45 -5.61 0.26
CA LEU A 69 2.16 -6.42 1.45
C LEU A 69 3.01 -7.71 1.49
N ILE A 70 3.07 -8.46 0.38
CA ILE A 70 3.88 -9.69 0.29
C ILE A 70 5.35 -9.38 0.57
N ARG A 71 5.90 -8.35 -0.10
CA ARG A 71 7.27 -7.91 0.12
C ARG A 71 7.50 -7.53 1.59
N ARG A 72 6.62 -6.72 2.20
CA ARG A 72 6.73 -6.34 3.61
C ARG A 72 6.68 -7.55 4.56
N THR A 73 5.84 -8.54 4.27
CA THR A 73 5.78 -9.80 5.02
C THR A 73 7.11 -10.53 4.97
N ILE A 74 7.68 -10.72 3.78
CA ILE A 74 8.99 -11.37 3.57
C ILE A 74 10.09 -10.59 4.32
N GLU A 75 10.12 -9.27 4.18
CA GLU A 75 11.07 -8.41 4.90
C GLU A 75 10.96 -8.56 6.42
N CYS A 76 9.75 -8.70 6.97
CA CYS A 76 9.58 -8.91 8.41
C CYS A 76 10.07 -10.29 8.89
N ILE A 77 10.04 -11.31 8.03
CA ILE A 77 10.60 -12.63 8.32
C ILE A 77 12.13 -12.55 8.34
N ILE A 78 12.73 -11.90 7.34
CA ILE A 78 14.18 -11.78 7.18
C ILE A 78 14.76 -10.82 8.24
N TYR A 79 14.17 -9.63 8.39
CA TYR A 79 14.69 -8.54 9.22
C TYR A 79 13.99 -8.48 10.58
N ARG A 80 14.34 -9.42 11.47
CA ARG A 80 13.77 -9.45 12.83
C ARG A 80 14.33 -8.31 13.70
N TYR A 81 13.43 -7.60 14.36
CA TYR A 81 13.75 -6.59 15.36
C TYR A 81 14.20 -7.26 16.67
N LYS A 82 15.44 -7.02 17.11
CA LYS A 82 15.97 -7.59 18.37
C LYS A 82 15.42 -6.88 19.62
N HIS A 83 15.34 -5.54 19.60
CA HIS A 83 15.03 -4.75 20.79
C HIS A 83 13.92 -3.72 20.60
N SER A 84 13.33 -3.60 19.40
CA SER A 84 12.31 -2.57 19.19
C SER A 84 10.93 -3.05 19.62
N ARG A 85 10.24 -2.22 20.42
CA ARG A 85 8.87 -2.46 20.88
C ARG A 85 7.90 -1.41 20.35
N MET A 86 6.61 -1.72 20.40
CA MET A 86 5.46 -0.87 20.05
C MET A 86 4.36 -1.04 21.10
N THR A 87 3.41 -0.10 21.17
CA THR A 87 2.26 -0.20 22.07
C THR A 87 1.15 -1.07 21.46
N TYR A 88 0.25 -1.61 22.29
CA TYR A 88 -0.95 -2.34 21.80
C TYR A 88 -1.84 -1.45 20.93
N LEU A 89 -1.96 -0.16 21.26
CA LEU A 89 -2.71 0.80 20.47
C LEU A 89 -2.14 0.92 19.05
N GLN A 90 -0.82 1.06 18.91
CA GLN A 90 -0.15 1.06 17.61
C GLN A 90 -0.35 -0.25 16.85
N PHE A 91 -0.37 -1.37 17.58
CA PHE A 91 -0.60 -2.69 17.00
C PHE A 91 -1.99 -2.82 16.38
N ILE A 92 -3.04 -2.53 17.16
CA ILE A 92 -4.43 -2.58 16.71
C ILE A 92 -4.65 -1.59 15.57
N TYR A 93 -4.15 -0.37 15.74
CA TYR A 93 -4.22 0.67 14.71
C TYR A 93 -3.57 0.22 13.39
N GLY A 94 -2.40 -0.43 13.46
CA GLY A 94 -1.71 -0.95 12.27
C GLY A 94 -2.57 -1.94 11.48
N ILE A 95 -3.25 -2.87 12.16
CA ILE A 95 -4.16 -3.83 11.51
C ILE A 95 -5.30 -3.09 10.81
N ILE A 96 -5.97 -2.18 11.52
CA ILE A 96 -7.11 -1.41 10.98
C ILE A 96 -6.67 -0.58 9.77
N TYR A 97 -5.54 0.12 9.88
CA TYR A 97 -4.98 0.94 8.80
C TYR A 97 -4.76 0.12 7.53
N TYR A 98 -4.11 -1.05 7.63
CA TYR A 98 -3.80 -1.85 6.44
C TYR A 98 -5.05 -2.50 5.83
N LEU A 99 -6.06 -2.87 6.63
CA LEU A 99 -7.34 -3.38 6.13
C LEU A 99 -8.11 -2.30 5.36
N ILE A 100 -8.27 -1.10 5.94
CA ILE A 100 -8.96 0.03 5.29
C ILE A 100 -8.25 0.43 4.00
N LEU A 101 -6.92 0.51 4.03
CA LEU A 101 -6.15 0.88 2.85
C LEU A 101 -6.20 -0.19 1.75
N SER A 102 -6.19 -1.48 2.13
CA SER A 102 -6.37 -2.59 1.19
C SER A 102 -7.74 -2.51 0.53
N GLU A 103 -8.81 -2.37 1.32
CA GLU A 103 -10.18 -2.25 0.81
C GLU A 103 -10.33 -1.09 -0.19
N HIS A 104 -9.74 0.07 0.10
CA HIS A 104 -9.73 1.21 -0.82
C HIS A 104 -8.99 0.89 -2.11
N LEU A 105 -7.79 0.33 -2.03
CA LEU A 105 -6.94 0.06 -3.21
C LEU A 105 -7.45 -1.08 -4.08
N MET A 106 -8.19 -2.04 -3.51
CA MET A 106 -8.82 -3.14 -4.25
C MET A 106 -9.84 -2.66 -5.29
N LYS A 107 -10.57 -1.56 -5.00
CA LYS A 107 -11.56 -0.98 -5.92
C LYS A 107 -10.93 -0.61 -7.26
N TYR A 108 -9.69 -0.13 -7.24
CA TYR A 108 -8.96 0.24 -8.44
C TYR A 108 -8.32 -0.96 -9.16
N GLY A 109 -8.10 -2.08 -8.46
CA GLY A 109 -7.68 -3.34 -9.07
C GLY A 109 -8.81 -4.03 -9.84
N ASN A 110 -9.99 -4.14 -9.23
CA ASN A 110 -11.14 -4.87 -9.80
C ASN A 110 -11.71 -4.22 -11.05
N ASN A 111 -11.89 -2.90 -11.04
CA ASN A 111 -12.42 -2.14 -12.18
C ASN A 111 -11.58 -2.36 -13.45
N LEU A 112 -10.30 -2.70 -13.31
CA LEU A 112 -9.42 -2.95 -14.44
C LEU A 112 -9.51 -4.40 -14.95
N TYR A 113 -9.76 -5.37 -14.06
CA TYR A 113 -10.01 -6.76 -14.46
C TYR A 113 -11.34 -6.88 -15.23
N GLU A 114 -12.39 -6.25 -14.71
CA GLU A 114 -13.71 -6.23 -15.37
C GLU A 114 -13.63 -5.57 -16.76
N ARG A 115 -12.89 -4.47 -16.89
CA ARG A 115 -12.63 -3.84 -18.20
C ARG A 115 -11.88 -4.77 -19.16
N LYS A 116 -10.91 -5.53 -18.67
CA LYS A 116 -10.19 -6.52 -19.50
C LYS A 116 -11.13 -7.62 -19.99
N GLU A 117 -11.98 -8.14 -19.11
CA GLU A 117 -12.94 -9.18 -19.46
C GLU A 117 -13.99 -8.68 -20.46
N ALA A 118 -14.51 -7.48 -20.25
CA ALA A 118 -15.44 -6.83 -21.18
C ALA A 118 -14.81 -6.62 -22.57
N LEU A 119 -13.56 -6.18 -22.64
CA LEU A 119 -12.81 -6.06 -23.90
C LEU A 119 -12.63 -7.42 -24.58
N MET A 120 -12.24 -8.46 -23.84
CA MET A 120 -12.08 -9.81 -24.42
C MET A 120 -13.40 -10.36 -24.98
N ARG A 121 -14.54 -10.10 -24.32
CA ARG A 121 -15.87 -10.45 -24.82
C ARG A 121 -16.22 -9.70 -26.11
N LEU A 122 -15.90 -8.39 -26.18
CA LEU A 122 -16.11 -7.59 -27.39
C LEU A 122 -15.28 -8.10 -28.57
N PHE A 123 -14.01 -8.43 -28.36
CA PHE A 123 -13.15 -8.99 -29.42
C PHE A 123 -13.62 -10.38 -29.89
N SER A 124 -14.05 -11.25 -28.97
CA SER A 124 -14.62 -12.56 -29.32
C SER A 124 -15.87 -12.42 -30.20
N ASN A 125 -16.78 -11.50 -29.82
CA ASN A 125 -17.99 -11.23 -30.60
C ASN A 125 -17.70 -10.59 -31.96
N TYR A 126 -16.67 -9.76 -32.07
CA TYR A 126 -16.24 -9.20 -33.35
C TYR A 126 -15.70 -10.29 -34.29
N ASN A 127 -14.82 -11.17 -33.79
CA ASN A 127 -14.25 -12.26 -34.60
C ASN A 127 -15.33 -13.23 -35.12
N ASN A 128 -16.35 -13.51 -34.30
CA ASN A 128 -17.50 -14.32 -34.72
C ASN A 128 -18.42 -13.62 -35.73
N ARG A 129 -18.36 -12.28 -35.88
CA ARG A 129 -19.09 -11.53 -36.91
C ARG A 129 -18.27 -11.33 -38.18
N SER A 130 -16.94 -11.26 -38.09
CA SER A 130 -16.06 -11.13 -39.27
C SER A 130 -16.03 -12.38 -40.15
N SER A 131 -16.45 -13.55 -39.66
CA SER A 131 -16.67 -14.73 -40.50
C SER A 131 -17.96 -14.65 -41.34
N LEU A 132 -18.88 -13.72 -41.04
CA LEU A 132 -20.11 -13.50 -41.81
C LEU A 132 -20.02 -12.37 -42.84
N ASN A 133 -18.98 -11.53 -42.79
CA ASN A 133 -18.78 -10.40 -43.71
C ASN A 133 -17.32 -10.31 -44.16
N GLN A 134 -16.90 -11.24 -45.03
CA GLN A 134 -15.76 -11.01 -45.92
C GLN A 134 -16.14 -9.93 -46.94
N GLY A 135 -15.95 -8.65 -46.58
CA GLY A 135 -16.23 -7.55 -47.49
C GLY A 135 -15.90 -6.14 -46.98
N MET A 136 -15.58 -5.96 -45.70
CA MET A 136 -15.26 -4.63 -45.17
C MET A 136 -13.83 -4.59 -44.63
N ASN A 137 -12.91 -4.14 -45.48
CA ASN A 137 -11.57 -3.68 -45.12
C ASN A 137 -11.68 -2.43 -44.22
N ILE A 138 -12.00 -2.62 -42.95
CA ILE A 138 -11.86 -1.57 -41.95
C ILE A 138 -10.44 -1.68 -41.39
N GLY A 139 -9.60 -0.72 -41.78
CA GLY A 139 -8.26 -0.52 -41.28
C GLY A 139 -8.26 -0.22 -39.78
N LEU A 140 -8.39 -1.26 -38.97
CA LEU A 140 -8.02 -1.20 -37.56
C LEU A 140 -6.49 -1.22 -37.51
N ASN A 141 -5.90 -0.04 -37.35
CA ASN A 141 -4.49 0.12 -37.03
C ASN A 141 -4.15 -0.78 -35.82
N GLN A 142 -3.40 -1.86 -36.07
CA GLN A 142 -2.90 -2.82 -35.09
C GLN A 142 -1.99 -2.19 -34.00
N GLY A 143 -1.81 -0.86 -34.00
CA GLY A 143 -1.03 -0.12 -33.01
C GLY A 143 -1.69 0.01 -31.64
N ASP A 144 -3.02 -0.07 -31.55
CA ASP A 144 -3.75 0.07 -30.29
C ASP A 144 -3.97 -1.28 -29.59
N SER A 145 -2.93 -2.11 -29.55
CA SER A 145 -2.85 -3.18 -28.54
C SER A 145 -2.70 -2.51 -27.19
N PHE A 146 -3.85 -2.09 -26.64
CA PHE A 146 -4.02 -1.41 -25.37
C PHE A 146 -3.20 -2.16 -24.35
N ASN A 147 -2.06 -1.58 -23.98
CA ASN A 147 -1.01 -2.24 -23.24
C ASN A 147 -1.44 -2.29 -21.76
N LEU A 148 -2.55 -2.99 -21.47
CA LEU A 148 -3.15 -3.13 -20.14
C LEU A 148 -2.11 -3.65 -19.14
N ARG A 149 -1.15 -4.48 -19.61
CA ARG A 149 -0.02 -4.97 -18.81
C ARG A 149 0.90 -3.85 -18.31
N SER A 150 1.07 -2.77 -19.08
CA SER A 150 1.83 -1.56 -18.71
C SER A 150 1.18 -0.80 -17.55
N TYR A 151 -0.16 -0.88 -17.42
CA TYR A 151 -0.87 -0.27 -16.30
C TYR A 151 -0.65 -1.03 -14.99
N TYR A 152 -0.49 -2.36 -15.05
CA TYR A 152 -0.32 -3.22 -13.88
C TYR A 152 1.09 -3.19 -13.26
N PHE A 153 2.10 -2.81 -14.03
CA PHE A 153 3.46 -2.74 -13.55
C PHE A 153 4.11 -1.52 -14.15
N SER A 154 3.74 -0.34 -13.64
CA SER A 154 4.59 0.81 -13.87
C SER A 154 5.97 0.40 -13.35
N LYS A 155 6.95 0.30 -14.26
CA LYS A 155 8.31 -0.14 -13.93
C LYS A 155 8.82 0.62 -12.70
N SER A 156 8.47 1.91 -12.60
CA SER A 156 8.71 2.76 -11.44
C SER A 156 8.20 2.20 -10.10
N PHE A 157 6.98 1.66 -10.02
CA PHE A 157 6.47 1.08 -8.77
C PHE A 157 7.26 -0.15 -8.33
N ILE A 158 7.64 -1.04 -9.26
CA ILE A 158 8.53 -2.17 -8.93
C ILE A 158 9.87 -1.63 -8.45
N THR A 159 10.47 -0.70 -9.20
CA THR A 159 11.75 -0.08 -8.86
C THR A 159 11.72 0.53 -7.46
N PHE A 160 10.68 1.30 -7.11
CA PHE A 160 10.54 1.87 -5.78
C PHE A 160 10.38 0.80 -4.70
N ASN A 161 9.65 -0.28 -4.98
CA ASN A 161 9.51 -1.37 -4.00
C ASN A 161 10.83 -2.09 -3.75
N VAL A 162 11.63 -2.33 -4.79
CA VAL A 162 12.97 -2.93 -4.69
C VAL A 162 13.93 -2.00 -3.95
N LEU A 163 13.98 -0.71 -4.33
CA LEU A 163 14.81 0.28 -3.65
C LEU A 163 14.45 0.38 -2.16
N HIS A 164 13.16 0.29 -1.83
CA HIS A 164 12.71 0.30 -0.44
C HIS A 164 13.17 -0.95 0.32
N SER A 165 13.14 -2.15 -0.28
CA SER A 165 13.73 -3.35 0.33
C SER A 165 15.23 -3.22 0.59
N ILE A 166 15.97 -2.70 -0.39
CA ILE A 166 17.41 -2.42 -0.26
C ILE A 166 17.64 -1.40 0.87
N SER A 167 16.78 -0.40 0.98
CA SER A 167 16.88 0.60 2.04
C SER A 167 16.68 0.00 3.44
N HIS A 168 15.78 -0.97 3.61
CA HIS A 168 15.65 -1.70 4.87
C HIS A 168 16.89 -2.51 5.19
N TYR A 169 17.46 -3.20 4.21
CA TYR A 169 18.73 -3.90 4.39
C TYR A 169 19.81 -2.95 4.98
N PHE A 170 19.93 -1.74 4.42
CA PHE A 170 20.88 -0.73 4.93
C PHE A 170 20.51 -0.18 6.31
N VAL A 171 19.23 -0.06 6.66
CA VAL A 171 18.80 0.32 8.01
C VAL A 171 19.28 -0.71 9.04
N PHE A 172 19.17 -2.00 8.72
CA PHE A 172 19.56 -3.08 9.64
C PHE A 172 21.07 -3.30 9.72
N ILE A 173 21.83 -3.05 8.65
CA ILE A 173 23.29 -3.30 8.62
C ILE A 173 24.13 -2.04 8.76
N LYS A 174 23.90 -1.02 7.92
CA LYS A 174 24.76 0.18 7.83
C LYS A 174 24.26 1.36 8.68
N GLY A 175 23.11 1.22 9.34
CA GLY A 175 22.55 2.27 10.20
C GLY A 175 22.01 3.48 9.45
N TRP A 176 21.62 3.35 8.17
CA TRP A 176 20.98 4.44 7.41
C TRP A 176 19.53 4.63 7.83
N LYS A 177 19.32 5.29 8.97
CA LYS A 177 18.05 5.26 9.71
C LYS A 177 16.84 5.84 8.98
N TYR A 178 17.02 6.73 8.00
CA TYR A 178 15.91 7.54 7.47
C TYR A 178 15.59 7.33 5.99
N ILE A 179 16.47 6.71 5.21
CA ILE A 179 16.27 6.59 3.76
C ILE A 179 15.03 5.78 3.37
N HIS A 180 14.68 4.76 4.17
CA HIS A 180 13.47 3.96 3.95
C HIS A 180 12.19 4.80 4.08
N TYR A 181 12.17 5.81 4.96
CA TYR A 181 11.01 6.70 5.12
C TYR A 181 10.77 7.56 3.88
N ILE A 182 11.83 8.05 3.24
CA ILE A 182 11.73 8.82 2.00
C ILE A 182 11.13 7.94 0.90
N LEU A 183 11.63 6.71 0.76
CA LEU A 183 11.12 5.76 -0.23
C LEU A 183 9.67 5.34 0.05
N GLU A 184 9.29 5.21 1.31
CA GLU A 184 7.90 4.95 1.70
C GLU A 184 6.98 6.10 1.24
N ILE A 185 7.35 7.37 1.49
CA ILE A 185 6.59 8.53 1.00
C ILE A 185 6.50 8.51 -0.53
N VAL A 186 7.61 8.26 -1.24
CA VAL A 186 7.64 8.22 -2.71
C VAL A 186 6.71 7.15 -3.27
N ILE A 187 6.67 5.95 -2.66
CA ILE A 187 5.75 4.87 -3.07
C ILE A 187 4.29 5.34 -2.96
N TYR A 188 3.90 5.93 -1.83
CA TYR A 188 2.52 6.36 -1.63
C TYR A 188 2.15 7.60 -2.45
N LEU A 189 3.10 8.51 -2.68
CA LEU A 189 2.92 9.64 -3.57
C LEU A 189 2.73 9.18 -5.03
N HIS A 190 3.50 8.17 -5.47
CA HIS A 190 3.32 7.54 -6.78
C HIS A 190 1.92 6.90 -6.91
N LEU A 191 1.47 6.18 -5.89
CA LEU A 191 0.11 5.64 -5.85
C LEU A 191 -0.95 6.75 -5.92
N TYR A 192 -0.76 7.85 -5.19
CA TYR A 192 -1.64 9.01 -5.26
C TYR A 192 -1.68 9.62 -6.65
N PHE A 193 -0.54 9.88 -7.31
CA PHE A 193 -0.55 10.47 -8.66
C PHE A 193 -1.21 9.56 -9.70
N LYS A 194 -1.12 8.24 -9.51
CA LYS A 194 -1.72 7.26 -10.41
C LYS A 194 -3.24 7.14 -10.24
N ILE A 195 -3.74 7.16 -9.01
CA ILE A 195 -5.15 6.89 -8.69
C ILE A 195 -5.95 8.19 -8.47
N ARG A 196 -5.29 9.25 -7.98
CA ARG A 196 -5.84 10.58 -7.68
C ARG A 196 -7.05 10.59 -6.73
N SER A 197 -7.11 9.65 -5.78
CA SER A 197 -8.16 9.61 -4.77
C SER A 197 -7.83 10.46 -3.54
N ILE A 198 -8.85 11.10 -2.94
CA ILE A 198 -8.72 11.84 -1.67
C ILE A 198 -8.17 10.99 -0.53
N THR A 199 -8.58 9.72 -0.41
CA THR A 199 -8.06 8.78 0.60
C THR A 199 -6.53 8.64 0.51
N LEU A 200 -5.97 8.55 -0.70
CA LEU A 200 -4.53 8.43 -0.88
C LEU A 200 -3.79 9.75 -0.62
N LEU A 201 -4.39 10.90 -0.93
CA LEU A 201 -3.84 12.19 -0.54
C LEU A 201 -3.73 12.29 0.99
N LEU A 202 -4.82 11.98 1.70
CA LEU A 202 -4.85 11.97 3.15
C LEU A 202 -3.87 10.95 3.73
N ASN A 203 -3.73 9.78 3.10
CA ASN A 203 -2.74 8.79 3.49
C ASN A 203 -1.29 9.29 3.33
N VAL A 204 -0.97 10.00 2.25
CA VAL A 204 0.35 10.62 2.06
C VAL A 204 0.61 11.66 3.15
N ILE A 205 -0.35 12.54 3.43
CA ILE A 205 -0.25 13.53 4.52
C ILE A 205 -0.03 12.83 5.86
N TYR A 206 -0.83 11.81 6.16
CA TYR A 206 -0.71 11.02 7.36
C TYR A 206 0.69 10.39 7.50
N ILE A 207 1.22 9.77 6.44
CA ILE A 207 2.54 9.14 6.44
C ILE A 207 3.64 10.17 6.70
N ILE A 208 3.58 11.35 6.08
CA ILE A 208 4.54 12.44 6.32
C ILE A 208 4.52 12.84 7.80
N ILE A 209 3.33 13.06 8.38
CA ILE A 209 3.17 13.42 9.79
C ILE A 209 3.69 12.29 10.70
N PHE A 210 3.31 11.05 10.42
CA PHE A 210 3.73 9.89 11.21
C PHE A 210 5.25 9.70 11.21
N ILE A 211 5.89 9.87 10.04
CA ILE A 211 7.35 9.83 9.90
C ILE A 211 7.99 10.97 10.66
N TYR A 212 7.49 12.20 10.52
CA TYR A 212 7.98 13.36 11.27
C TYR A 212 7.94 13.11 12.78
N CYS A 213 6.79 12.69 13.31
CA CYS A 213 6.62 12.34 14.73
C CYS A 213 7.57 11.21 15.16
N SER A 214 7.79 10.23 14.29
CA SER A 214 8.67 9.09 14.55
C SER A 214 10.15 9.46 14.59
N ILE A 215 10.60 10.36 13.71
CA ILE A 215 11.99 10.84 13.67
C ILE A 215 12.25 11.74 14.88
N ARG A 216 11.35 12.69 15.16
CA ARG A 216 11.58 13.68 16.23
C ARG A 216 11.64 13.07 17.62
N LYS A 217 10.94 11.95 17.85
CA LYS A 217 10.97 11.21 19.14
C LYS A 217 12.11 10.20 19.29
N ARG A 218 12.94 10.03 18.25
CA ARG A 218 14.12 9.13 18.28
C ARG A 218 15.40 9.86 18.64
N GLY A 219 15.46 11.18 18.46
CA GLY A 219 16.49 12.06 19.03
C GLY A 219 16.11 12.43 20.45
#